data_AF-A0A507CUD1-F1
#
_entry.id   AF-A0A507CUD1-F1
#
_cell.length_a   1.000
_cell.length_b   1.000
_cell.length_c   1.000
_cell.angle_alpha   90.00
_cell.angle_beta   90.00
_cell.angle_gamma   90.00
#
_symmetry.space_group_name_H-M   'P 1'
#
loop_
_entity.id
_entity.type
_entity.pdbx_description
1 polymer ?
#
loop_
_entity_poly.entity_id
_entity_poly.type
_entity_poly.pdbx_seq_one_letter_code
_entity_poly.pdbx_strand_id
1 'polypeptide(L)'
;MTKDGVDMEKSCARRMKDAKKTLAWMRRKGLNGFGFWNLHSLYMYPIFIRSQLEYGLALRPLTTLELSPLQKFQNTCLRTLFSVPSSTSIAALHLISSVPTIKTRNLRLNASYFYRLHQTKDTRNLMLHTYRQGLEALYPPHSTSIIKATLR
;
A
#
# COMPACT_ATOMS: atom_id res chain seq x y z
N MET A 1 -5.76 -21.20 3.41
CA MET A 1 -7.14 -20.76 3.63
C MET A 1 -7.60 -21.43 4.90
N THR A 2 -7.98 -20.64 5.91
CA THR A 2 -8.67 -21.18 7.09
C THR A 2 -10.15 -21.34 6.73
N LYS A 3 -10.89 -22.15 7.51
CA LYS A 3 -12.32 -22.42 7.30
C LYS A 3 -13.19 -21.13 7.25
N ASP A 4 -12.68 -20.03 7.81
CA ASP A 4 -13.32 -18.71 7.90
C ASP A 4 -12.92 -17.71 6.79
N GLY A 5 -12.23 -18.17 5.73
CA GLY A 5 -11.82 -17.32 4.60
C GLY A 5 -10.39 -16.79 4.69
N VAL A 6 -10.14 -15.60 4.13
CA VAL A 6 -8.81 -14.97 4.05
C VAL A 6 -8.59 -14.05 5.24
N ASP A 7 -7.76 -14.47 6.18
CA ASP A 7 -7.28 -13.63 7.28
C ASP A 7 -6.27 -12.60 6.75
N MET A 8 -6.76 -11.36 6.60
CA MET A 8 -5.99 -10.26 6.00
C MET A 8 -4.86 -9.77 6.92
N GLU A 9 -5.04 -9.83 8.23
CA GLU A 9 -4.04 -9.40 9.20
C GLU A 9 -2.86 -10.38 9.21
N LYS A 10 -3.13 -11.69 9.31
CA LYS A 10 -2.09 -12.72 9.22
C LYS A 10 -1.39 -12.68 7.86
N SER A 11 -2.14 -12.46 6.78
CA SER A 11 -1.58 -12.29 5.44
C SER A 11 -0.62 -11.09 5.37
N CYS A 12 -1.01 -9.94 5.94
CA CYS A 12 -0.17 -8.74 6.02
C CYS A 12 1.12 -9.00 6.81
N ALA A 13 1.01 -9.63 7.99
CA ALA A 13 2.16 -9.96 8.82
C ALA A 13 3.15 -10.90 8.11
N ARG A 14 2.65 -11.93 7.41
CA ARG A 14 3.47 -12.85 6.62
C ARG A 14 4.22 -12.13 5.50
N ARG A 15 3.53 -11.30 4.71
CA ARG A 15 4.15 -10.53 3.62
C ARG A 15 5.21 -9.55 4.12
N MET A 16 4.96 -8.92 5.26
CA MET A 16 5.97 -8.08 5.90
C MET A 16 7.20 -8.89 6.34
N LYS A 17 7.02 -10.12 6.86
CA LYS A 17 8.13 -11.02 7.20
C LYS A 17 8.97 -11.38 5.97
N ASP A 18 8.32 -11.70 4.86
CA ASP A 18 9.01 -12.05 3.61
C ASP A 18 9.70 -10.83 2.97
N ALA A 19 9.08 -9.66 3.05
CA ALA A 19 9.68 -8.41 2.59
C ALA A 19 10.92 -8.03 3.41
N LYS A 20 10.91 -8.27 4.74
CA LYS A 20 12.09 -8.10 5.60
C LYS A 20 13.24 -9.02 5.18
N LYS A 21 12.96 -10.29 4.86
CA LYS A 21 13.97 -11.22 4.36
C LYS A 21 14.54 -10.75 3.02
N THR A 22 13.67 -10.30 2.11
CA THR A 22 14.06 -9.78 0.80
C THR A 22 14.96 -8.55 0.96
N LEU A 23 14.59 -7.59 1.81
CA LEU A 23 15.42 -6.42 2.12
C LEU A 23 16.78 -6.83 2.68
N ALA A 24 16.83 -7.75 3.65
CA ALA A 24 18.09 -8.22 4.23
C ALA A 24 18.99 -8.91 3.19
N TRP A 25 18.41 -9.67 2.26
CA TRP A 25 19.13 -10.27 1.16
C TRP A 25 19.67 -9.21 0.18
N MET A 26 18.82 -8.28 -0.27
CA MET A 26 19.20 -7.21 -1.19
C MET A 26 20.26 -6.27 -0.60
N ARG A 27 20.15 -5.95 0.71
CA ARG A 27 21.14 -5.14 1.42
C ARG A 27 22.54 -5.74 1.34
N ARG A 28 22.67 -7.07 1.45
CA ARG A 28 23.94 -7.79 1.28
C ARG A 28 24.45 -7.79 -0.17
N LYS A 29 23.56 -7.62 -1.14
CA LYS A 29 23.90 -7.62 -2.58
C LYS A 29 24.26 -6.25 -3.14
N GLY A 30 24.05 -5.17 -2.37
CA GLY A 30 24.42 -3.81 -2.79
C GLY A 30 23.34 -2.75 -2.58
N LEU A 31 22.15 -3.11 -2.05
CA LEU A 31 21.11 -2.14 -1.68
C LEU A 31 21.42 -1.52 -0.32
N ASN A 32 22.52 -0.77 -0.24
CA ASN A 32 23.07 -0.21 0.99
C ASN A 32 23.79 1.13 0.74
N GLY A 33 23.39 1.92 -0.26
CA GLY A 33 23.97 3.22 -0.61
C GLY A 33 25.40 3.22 -1.15
N PHE A 34 26.21 2.20 -0.83
CA PHE A 34 27.60 2.06 -1.28
C PHE A 34 27.76 1.02 -2.41
N GLY A 35 26.79 0.13 -2.59
CA GLY A 35 26.78 -0.85 -3.66
C GLY A 35 26.20 -0.29 -4.96
N PHE A 36 24.93 -0.56 -5.22
CA PHE A 36 24.27 -0.06 -6.43
C PHE A 36 24.06 1.46 -6.37
N TRP A 37 24.13 2.12 -7.52
CA TRP A 37 23.76 3.53 -7.64
C TRP A 37 22.36 3.77 -7.06
N ASN A 38 22.18 4.87 -6.32
CA ASN A 38 20.95 5.17 -5.57
C ASN A 38 19.67 5.09 -6.43
N LEU A 39 19.73 5.61 -7.66
CA LEU A 39 18.69 5.51 -8.68
C LEU A 39 18.32 4.05 -9.03
N HIS A 40 19.29 3.15 -9.21
CA HIS A 40 18.99 1.73 -9.47
C HIS A 40 18.35 1.07 -8.25
N SER A 41 18.86 1.34 -7.05
CA SER A 41 18.25 0.88 -5.81
C SER A 41 16.80 1.38 -5.68
N LEU A 42 16.52 2.62 -6.12
CA LEU A 42 15.18 3.20 -6.14
C LEU A 42 14.23 2.48 -7.08
N TYR A 43 14.69 2.04 -8.26
CA TYR A 43 13.90 1.23 -9.17
C TYR A 43 13.70 -0.21 -8.69
N MET A 44 14.67 -0.78 -7.99
CA MET A 44 14.56 -2.13 -7.44
C MET A 44 13.55 -2.20 -6.27
N TYR A 45 13.43 -1.14 -5.46
CA TYR A 45 12.49 -1.10 -4.34
C TYR A 45 11.03 -1.44 -4.71
N PRO A 46 10.37 -0.78 -5.70
CA PRO A 46 9.02 -1.13 -6.11
C PRO A 46 8.90 -2.56 -6.65
N ILE A 47 9.90 -3.03 -7.39
CA ILE A 47 9.88 -4.31 -8.08
C ILE A 47 9.93 -5.49 -7.09
N PHE A 48 10.89 -5.47 -6.16
CA PHE A 48 11.17 -6.63 -5.32
C PHE A 48 10.57 -6.54 -3.91
N ILE A 49 10.58 -5.35 -3.30
CA ILE A 49 10.18 -5.19 -1.89
C ILE A 49 8.74 -4.71 -1.79
N ARG A 50 8.40 -3.62 -2.50
CA ARG A 50 7.07 -2.99 -2.39
C ARG A 50 5.98 -3.88 -2.96
N SER A 51 6.25 -4.63 -4.03
CA SER A 51 5.34 -5.60 -4.63
C SER A 51 4.82 -6.62 -3.59
N GLN A 52 5.68 -7.12 -2.70
CA GLN A 52 5.30 -8.03 -1.62
C GLN A 52 4.37 -7.36 -0.60
N LEU A 53 4.63 -6.08 -0.28
CA LEU A 53 3.81 -5.29 0.64
C LEU A 53 2.46 -4.87 0.05
N GLU A 54 2.42 -4.62 -1.26
CA GLU A 54 1.23 -4.12 -1.96
C GLU A 54 0.22 -5.22 -2.28
N TYR A 55 0.65 -6.48 -2.28
CA TYR A 55 -0.24 -7.59 -2.55
C TYR A 55 -1.46 -7.59 -1.62
N GLY A 56 -2.65 -7.48 -2.19
CA GLY A 56 -3.92 -7.42 -1.43
C GLY A 56 -4.26 -6.05 -0.82
N LEU A 57 -3.39 -5.04 -0.91
CA LEU A 57 -3.72 -3.67 -0.46
C LEU A 57 -4.84 -3.03 -1.28
N ALA A 58 -5.05 -3.49 -2.51
CA ALA A 58 -6.06 -2.95 -3.40
C ALA A 58 -7.49 -3.41 -3.06
N LEU A 59 -7.65 -4.42 -2.20
CA LEU A 59 -8.95 -5.04 -1.90
C LEU A 59 -9.75 -4.26 -0.86
N ARG A 60 -9.06 -3.62 0.10
CA ARG A 60 -9.71 -2.76 1.09
C ARG A 60 -8.82 -1.61 1.57
N PRO A 61 -9.42 -0.51 2.06
CA PRO A 61 -8.73 0.44 2.89
C PRO A 61 -8.19 -0.24 4.17
N LEU A 62 -6.93 0.03 4.50
CA LEU A 62 -6.33 -0.46 5.75
C LEU A 62 -6.65 0.46 6.92
N THR A 63 -6.76 -0.11 8.11
CA THR A 63 -6.90 0.67 9.34
C THR A 63 -5.56 1.33 9.72
N THR A 64 -5.60 2.34 10.58
CA THR A 64 -4.39 3.03 11.07
C THR A 64 -3.42 2.09 11.78
N LEU A 65 -3.94 1.10 12.51
CA LEU A 65 -3.15 0.08 13.21
C LEU A 65 -2.36 -0.80 12.24
N GLU A 66 -2.95 -1.15 11.09
CA GLU A 66 -2.30 -1.95 10.05
C GLU A 66 -1.35 -1.12 9.17
N LEU A 67 -1.66 0.16 8.95
CA LEU A 67 -0.83 1.07 8.17
C LEU A 67 0.49 1.41 8.88
N SER A 68 0.45 1.56 10.21
CA SER A 68 1.62 1.93 11.02
C SER A 68 2.84 1.00 10.82
N PRO A 69 2.74 -0.34 10.98
CA PRO A 69 3.88 -1.24 10.79
C PRO A 69 4.37 -1.24 9.33
N LEU A 70 3.47 -1.17 8.34
CA LEU A 70 3.84 -1.11 6.93
C LEU A 70 4.59 0.18 6.60
N GLN A 71 4.13 1.32 7.10
CA GLN A 71 4.79 2.60 6.92
C GLN A 71 6.17 2.61 7.58
N LYS A 72 6.29 2.09 8.82
CA LYS A 72 7.59 1.94 9.50
C LYS A 72 8.55 1.06 8.69
N PHE A 73 8.06 -0.02 8.10
CA PHE A 73 8.88 -0.89 7.27
C PHE A 73 9.32 -0.19 5.98
N GLN A 74 8.44 0.52 5.29
CA GLN A 74 8.81 1.34 4.13
C GLN A 74 9.84 2.41 4.49
N ASN A 75 9.69 3.08 5.62
CA ASN A 75 10.66 4.08 6.09
C ASN A 75 12.04 3.45 6.30
N THR A 76 12.08 2.22 6.83
CA THR A 76 13.32 1.45 7.00
C THR A 76 13.95 1.10 5.65
N CYS A 77 13.14 0.74 4.65
CA CYS A 77 13.61 0.47 3.30
C CYS A 77 14.25 1.72 2.67
N LEU A 78 13.59 2.87 2.75
CA LEU A 78 14.10 4.13 2.22
C LEU A 78 15.43 4.53 2.89
N ARG A 79 15.52 4.39 4.22
CA ARG A 79 16.77 4.66 4.95
C ARG A 79 17.90 3.73 4.55
N THR A 80 17.59 2.45 4.35
CA THR A 80 18.57 1.45 3.90
C THR A 80 19.05 1.74 2.48
N LEU A 81 18.14 2.18 1.62
CA LEU A 81 18.42 2.48 0.22
C LEU A 81 19.44 3.61 0.06
N PHE A 82 19.27 4.69 0.83
CA PHE A 82 20.18 5.83 0.83
C PHE A 82 21.32 5.71 1.86
N SER A 83 21.37 4.62 2.63
CA SER A 83 22.26 4.44 3.79
C SER A 83 22.34 5.64 4.74
N VAL A 84 21.17 6.20 5.06
CA VAL A 84 21.07 7.36 5.95
C VAL A 84 20.70 6.96 7.38
N PRO A 85 21.15 7.71 8.41
CA PRO A 85 20.80 7.47 9.79
C PRO A 85 19.30 7.60 10.09
N SER A 86 18.87 7.05 11.22
CA SER A 86 17.48 7.11 11.71
C SER A 86 17.01 8.51 12.09
N SER A 87 17.92 9.46 12.30
CA SER A 87 17.62 10.88 12.53
C SER A 87 17.20 11.62 11.26
N THR A 88 17.46 11.06 10.08
CA THR A 88 17.17 11.71 8.80
C THR A 88 15.66 11.88 8.61
N SER A 89 15.28 13.08 8.14
CA SER A 89 13.89 13.42 7.84
C SER A 89 13.29 12.45 6.83
N ILE A 90 12.26 11.72 7.27
CA ILE A 90 11.58 10.75 6.41
C ILE A 90 10.78 11.44 5.30
N ALA A 91 10.24 12.64 5.57
CA ALA A 91 9.52 13.43 4.58
C ALA A 91 10.42 13.81 3.40
N ALA A 92 11.66 14.20 3.67
CA ALA A 92 12.65 14.49 2.64
C ALA A 92 12.98 13.25 1.79
N LEU A 93 13.12 12.08 2.43
CA LEU A 93 13.37 10.82 1.69
C LEU A 93 12.21 10.47 0.76
N HIS A 94 10.96 10.67 1.19
CA HIS A 94 9.79 10.47 0.34
C HIS A 94 9.75 11.44 -0.84
N LEU A 95 10.11 12.70 -0.61
CA LEU A 95 10.13 13.75 -1.64
C LEU A 95 11.20 13.44 -2.70
N ILE A 96 12.45 13.19 -2.28
CA ILE A 96 13.58 12.91 -3.19
C ILE A 96 13.34 11.61 -3.98
N SER A 97 12.81 10.58 -3.31
CA SER A 97 12.53 9.29 -3.96
C SER A 97 11.24 9.27 -4.78
N SER A 98 10.41 10.31 -4.69
CA SER A 98 9.05 10.34 -5.25
C SER A 98 8.19 9.11 -4.87
N VAL A 99 8.47 8.51 -3.71
CA VAL A 99 7.75 7.33 -3.22
C VAL A 99 6.57 7.79 -2.36
N PRO A 100 5.32 7.43 -2.70
CA PRO A 100 4.17 7.79 -1.87
C PRO A 100 4.18 7.04 -0.53
N THR A 101 3.51 7.59 0.48
CA THR A 101 3.25 6.87 1.74
C THR A 101 2.36 5.64 1.49
N ILE A 102 2.43 4.63 2.37
CA ILE A 102 1.58 3.43 2.26
C ILE A 102 0.10 3.82 2.33
N LYS A 103 -0.26 4.82 3.14
CA LYS A 103 -1.64 5.34 3.23
C LYS A 103 -2.13 5.85 1.87
N THR A 104 -1.39 6.78 1.26
CA THR A 104 -1.75 7.32 -0.06
C THR A 104 -1.77 6.22 -1.12
N ARG A 105 -0.81 5.30 -1.06
CA ARG A 105 -0.71 4.18 -1.99
C ARG A 105 -1.88 3.21 -1.87
N ASN A 106 -2.30 2.85 -0.66
CA ASN A 106 -3.44 1.99 -0.38
C ASN A 106 -4.73 2.61 -0.93
N LEU A 107 -4.98 3.91 -0.68
CA LEU A 107 -6.15 4.61 -1.23
C LEU A 107 -6.15 4.60 -2.76
N ARG A 108 -5.00 4.90 -3.39
CA ARG A 108 -4.86 4.87 -4.85
C ARG A 108 -5.10 3.49 -5.43
N LEU A 109 -4.55 2.45 -4.80
CA LEU A 109 -4.72 1.06 -5.24
C LEU A 109 -6.17 0.60 -5.13
N ASN A 110 -6.84 0.91 -4.01
CA ASN A 110 -8.26 0.64 -3.83
C ASN A 110 -9.10 1.33 -4.90
N ALA A 111 -8.93 2.65 -5.07
CA ALA A 111 -9.67 3.41 -6.06
C ALA A 111 -9.46 2.85 -7.47
N SER A 112 -8.22 2.53 -7.85
CA SER A 112 -7.91 1.94 -9.15
C SER A 112 -8.52 0.56 -9.34
N TYR A 113 -8.57 -0.26 -8.29
CA TYR A 113 -9.19 -1.57 -8.32
C TYR A 113 -10.71 -1.47 -8.51
N PHE A 114 -11.40 -0.68 -7.69
CA PHE A 114 -12.84 -0.48 -7.82
C PHE A 114 -13.23 0.19 -9.14
N TYR A 115 -12.42 1.13 -9.63
CA TYR A 115 -12.64 1.76 -10.94
C TYR A 115 -12.57 0.72 -12.07
N ARG A 116 -11.55 -0.14 -12.07
CA ARG A 116 -11.46 -1.23 -13.06
C ARG A 116 -12.61 -2.20 -12.95
N LEU A 117 -13.03 -2.53 -11.72
CA LEU A 117 -14.17 -3.41 -11.46
C LEU A 117 -15.46 -2.78 -11.99
N HIS A 118 -15.63 -1.46 -11.85
CA HIS A 118 -16.73 -0.66 -12.42
C HIS A 118 -16.75 -0.64 -13.94
N GLN A 119 -15.58 -0.55 -14.58
CA GLN A 119 -15.49 -0.54 -16.04
C GLN A 119 -15.63 -1.92 -16.70
N THR A 120 -15.51 -2.99 -15.93
CA THR A 120 -15.53 -4.34 -16.46
C THR A 120 -16.94 -4.71 -16.90
N LYS A 121 -17.12 -5.04 -18.19
CA LYS A 121 -18.42 -5.46 -18.78
C LYS A 121 -18.82 -6.91 -18.45
N ASP A 122 -18.09 -7.57 -17.56
CA ASP A 122 -18.38 -8.95 -17.15
C ASP A 122 -19.65 -8.99 -16.30
N THR A 123 -20.63 -9.77 -16.75
CA THR A 123 -21.92 -9.99 -16.09
C THR A 123 -21.77 -10.53 -14.67
N ARG A 124 -20.66 -11.19 -14.32
CA ARG A 124 -20.40 -11.65 -12.94
C ARG A 124 -20.11 -10.49 -11.98
N ASN A 125 -19.54 -9.39 -12.47
CA ASN A 125 -19.31 -8.17 -11.69
C ASN A 125 -20.55 -7.27 -11.64
N LEU A 126 -21.52 -7.46 -12.55
CA LEU A 126 -22.80 -6.76 -12.55
C LEU A 126 -23.54 -6.94 -11.21
N MET A 127 -23.46 -8.13 -10.59
CA MET A 127 -24.10 -8.40 -9.30
C MET A 127 -23.51 -7.53 -8.17
N LEU A 128 -22.19 -7.31 -8.17
CA LEU A 128 -21.53 -6.41 -7.23
C LEU A 128 -21.90 -4.93 -7.47
N HIS A 129 -22.10 -4.54 -8.74
CA HIS A 129 -22.60 -3.21 -9.09
C HIS A 129 -24.04 -3.00 -8.66
N THR A 130 -24.91 -3.96 -8.90
CA THR A 130 -26.31 -3.91 -8.44
C THR A 130 -26.42 -4.00 -6.92
N TYR A 131 -25.55 -4.77 -6.26
CA TYR A 131 -25.51 -4.85 -4.79
C TYR A 131 -25.01 -3.52 -4.19
N ARG A 132 -23.97 -2.92 -4.77
CA ARG A 132 -23.48 -1.60 -4.33
C ARG A 132 -24.51 -0.50 -4.60
N GLN A 133 -25.11 -0.45 -5.78
CA GLN A 133 -26.19 0.50 -6.10
C GLN A 133 -27.42 0.28 -5.21
N GLY A 134 -27.77 -0.97 -4.91
CA GLY A 134 -28.85 -1.32 -4.00
C GLY A 134 -28.55 -0.93 -2.55
N LEU A 135 -27.31 -1.12 -2.08
CA LEU A 135 -26.86 -0.63 -0.78
C LEU A 135 -26.82 0.90 -0.73
N GLU A 136 -26.39 1.59 -1.78
CA GLU A 136 -26.40 3.06 -1.88
C GLU A 136 -27.84 3.61 -1.97
N ALA A 137 -28.80 2.84 -2.51
CA ALA A 137 -30.22 3.19 -2.54
C ALA A 137 -30.93 2.96 -1.19
N LEU A 138 -30.59 1.88 -0.47
CA LEU A 138 -31.17 1.55 0.84
C LEU A 138 -30.49 2.27 2.01
N TYR A 139 -29.20 2.55 1.87
CA TYR A 139 -28.35 3.27 2.82
C TYR A 139 -27.58 4.35 2.05
N PRO A 140 -28.24 5.47 1.70
CA PRO A 140 -27.55 6.58 1.07
C PRO A 140 -26.36 6.95 1.97
N PRO A 141 -25.14 7.03 1.43
CA PRO A 141 -24.01 7.48 2.23
C PRO A 141 -24.42 8.83 2.81
N HIS A 142 -24.26 9.02 4.12
CA HIS A 142 -24.37 10.32 4.78
C HIS A 142 -23.23 11.23 4.28
N SER A 143 -23.26 11.56 2.99
CA SER A 143 -22.28 12.35 2.24
C SER A 143 -22.41 13.84 2.55
N THR A 144 -23.36 14.21 3.41
CA THR A 144 -23.52 15.58 3.87
C THR A 144 -22.46 16.00 4.91
N SER A 145 -21.64 15.11 5.47
CA SER A 145 -20.62 15.51 6.46
C SER A 145 -19.25 15.82 5.86
N ILE A 146 -18.76 15.04 4.88
CA ILE A 146 -17.38 15.18 4.38
C ILE A 146 -17.23 16.41 3.47
N ILE A 147 -18.23 16.71 2.63
CA ILE A 147 -18.17 17.88 1.73
C ILE A 147 -18.46 19.18 2.51
N LYS A 148 -19.38 19.17 3.50
CA LYS A 148 -19.66 20.36 4.33
C LYS A 148 -18.52 20.73 5.29
N ALA A 149 -17.74 19.76 5.78
CA ALA A 149 -16.59 20.02 6.64
C ALA A 149 -15.37 20.57 5.87
N THR A 150 -15.32 20.41 4.55
CA THR A 150 -14.20 20.87 3.71
C THR A 150 -14.47 22.23 3.04
N LEU A 151 -15.68 22.78 3.18
CA LEU A 151 -16.10 24.09 2.66
C LEU A 151 -16.56 25.05 3.77
N ARG A 152 -15.87 25.04 4.91
CA ARG A 152 -15.94 26.12 5.90
C ARG A 152 -14.57 26.69 6.16
#